data_AF-A0A2E8D6V1-F1
#
_entry.id   AF-A0A2E8D6V1-F1
#
_cell.length_a   1.000
_cell.length_b   1.000
_cell.length_c   1.000
_cell.angle_alpha   90.00
_cell.angle_beta   90.00
_cell.angle_gamma   90.00
#
_symmetry.space_group_name_H-M   'P 1'
#
loop_
_entity.id
_entity.type
_entity.pdbx_description
1 polymer ?
#
loop_
_entity_poly.entity_id
_entity_poly.type
_entity_poly.pdbx_seq_one_letter_code
_entity_poly.pdbx_strand_id
1 'polypeptide(L)'
;MFRAFLLALTLVDRETAKQLIAPNTDNEILWKASPPAEIAIPGLKQWAKELKIRSLRVGETVELPGGRKLTVSERHVIDEKAMLTWPNNPVPFIMLKTADGWQVDARTIVAARRAAAQAKTNE
;
A
#
# COMPACT_ATOMS: atom_id res chain seq x y z
N MET A 1 -0.12 12.10 -3.16
CA MET A 1 0.59 11.39 -2.08
C MET A 1 0.49 9.87 -2.18
N PHE A 2 -0.67 9.22 -1.98
CA PHE A 2 -0.75 7.74 -2.07
C PHE A 2 -0.33 7.16 -3.44
N ARG A 3 -0.69 7.82 -4.56
CA ARG A 3 -0.17 7.49 -5.91
C ARG A 3 1.36 7.52 -5.98
N ALA A 4 1.98 8.53 -5.34
CA ALA A 4 3.42 8.68 -5.31
C ALA A 4 4.08 7.57 -4.49
N PHE A 5 3.46 7.13 -3.39
CA PHE A 5 3.92 5.98 -2.63
C PHE A 5 3.89 4.69 -3.46
N LEU A 6 2.78 4.40 -4.15
CA LEU A 6 2.66 3.21 -4.99
C LEU A 6 3.68 3.21 -6.12
N LEU A 7 3.92 4.38 -6.73
CA LEU A 7 4.94 4.53 -7.76
C LEU A 7 6.34 4.32 -7.19
N ALA A 8 6.66 4.95 -6.05
CA ALA A 8 7.96 4.81 -5.41
C ALA A 8 8.24 3.35 -5.00
N LEU A 9 7.25 2.65 -4.46
CA LEU A 9 7.36 1.23 -4.13
C LEU A 9 7.60 0.36 -5.37
N THR A 10 6.91 0.66 -6.48
CA THR A 10 7.06 -0.08 -7.74
C THR A 10 8.41 0.17 -8.40
N LEU A 11 8.91 1.42 -8.34
CA LEU A 11 10.20 1.81 -8.89
C LEU A 11 11.39 1.52 -7.95
N VAL A 12 11.12 0.96 -6.77
CA VAL A 12 12.13 0.71 -5.72
C VAL A 12 12.86 2.02 -5.31
N ASP A 13 12.15 3.15 -5.39
CA ASP A 13 12.62 4.46 -4.93
C ASP A 13 12.46 4.56 -3.40
N ARG A 14 13.49 4.08 -2.71
CA ARG A 14 13.55 4.00 -1.25
C ARG A 14 13.39 5.36 -0.58
N GLU A 15 14.04 6.39 -1.11
CA GLU A 15 14.10 7.70 -0.45
C GLU A 15 12.75 8.40 -0.52
N THR A 16 12.10 8.40 -1.68
CA THR A 16 10.73 8.91 -1.81
C THR A 16 9.75 8.09 -0.97
N ALA A 17 9.86 6.77 -1.00
CA ALA A 17 8.92 5.93 -0.26
C ALA A 17 9.04 6.09 1.27
N LYS A 18 10.25 6.27 1.82
CA LYS A 18 10.48 6.54 3.25
C LYS A 18 9.77 7.79 3.74
N GLN A 19 9.69 8.84 2.92
CA GLN A 19 8.98 10.08 3.28
C GLN A 19 7.46 9.89 3.31
N LEU A 20 6.95 8.89 2.59
CA LEU A 20 5.53 8.65 2.38
C LEU A 20 4.95 7.54 3.26
N ILE A 21 5.79 6.71 3.89
CA ILE A 21 5.38 5.66 4.81
C ILE A 21 5.50 6.13 6.26
N ALA A 22 4.57 5.69 7.09
CA ALA A 22 4.69 5.85 8.53
C ALA A 22 5.94 5.11 9.02
N PRO A 23 6.69 5.66 10.01
CA PRO A 23 7.84 5.00 10.60
C PRO A 23 7.49 3.59 11.08
N ASN A 24 8.27 2.60 10.62
CA ASN A 24 8.14 1.20 11.01
C ASN A 24 9.53 0.55 10.91
N THR A 25 9.89 -0.22 11.94
CA THR A 25 11.19 -0.91 12.07
C THR A 25 11.47 -1.90 10.95
N ASP A 26 10.42 -2.39 10.28
CA ASP A 26 10.51 -3.51 9.34
C ASP A 26 10.37 -3.11 7.86
N ASN A 27 10.46 -1.81 7.54
CA ASN A 27 10.26 -1.32 6.17
C ASN A 27 11.30 -1.83 5.15
N GLU A 28 12.45 -2.35 5.59
CA GLU A 28 13.51 -2.85 4.69
C GLU A 28 13.05 -3.98 3.77
N ILE A 29 12.05 -4.78 4.16
CA ILE A 29 11.53 -5.85 3.30
C ILE A 29 10.78 -5.33 2.06
N LEU A 30 10.33 -4.08 2.10
CA LEU A 30 9.66 -3.42 0.97
C LEU A 30 10.61 -3.17 -0.20
N TRP A 31 11.92 -3.21 0.03
CA TRP A 31 12.95 -2.94 -0.98
C TRP A 31 13.53 -4.18 -1.64
N LYS A 32 13.13 -5.38 -1.20
CA LYS A 32 13.63 -6.66 -1.77
C LYS A 32 13.09 -7.00 -3.17
N ALA A 33 12.44 -6.05 -3.86
CA ALA A 33 11.93 -6.25 -5.21
C ALA A 33 12.97 -5.79 -6.24
N SER A 34 13.05 -6.48 -7.37
CA SER A 34 13.84 -5.99 -8.51
C SER A 34 13.14 -4.76 -9.12
N PRO A 35 13.91 -3.73 -9.54
CA PRO A 35 13.35 -2.62 -10.27
C PRO A 35 12.74 -3.10 -11.59
N PRO A 36 11.69 -2.44 -12.10
CA PRO A 36 11.10 -2.76 -13.38
C PRO A 36 12.07 -2.42 -14.52
N ALA A 37 11.89 -3.06 -15.67
CA ALA A 37 12.63 -2.71 -16.89
C ALA A 37 12.39 -1.24 -17.27
N GLU A 38 13.42 -0.55 -17.75
CA GLU A 38 13.36 0.89 -18.05
C GLU A 38 12.23 1.26 -19.03
N ILE A 39 12.01 0.40 -20.03
CA ILE A 39 10.94 0.55 -21.02
C ILE A 39 9.53 0.58 -20.38
N ALA A 40 9.35 -0.02 -19.20
CA ALA A 40 8.08 -0.03 -18.48
C ALA A 40 7.86 1.22 -17.61
N ILE A 41 8.90 2.00 -17.31
CA ILE A 41 8.82 3.14 -16.38
C ILE A 41 7.82 4.21 -16.82
N PRO A 42 7.77 4.65 -18.10
CA PRO A 42 6.76 5.62 -18.55
C PRO A 42 5.34 5.11 -18.36
N GLY A 43 5.10 3.83 -18.67
CA GLY A 43 3.81 3.17 -18.47
C GLY A 43 3.39 3.13 -17.00
N LEU A 44 4.32 2.81 -16.10
CA LEU A 44 4.08 2.81 -14.65
C LEU A 44 3.77 4.21 -14.11
N LYS A 45 4.47 5.24 -14.60
CA LYS A 45 4.19 6.64 -14.25
C LYS A 45 2.80 7.06 -14.72
N GLN A 46 2.40 6.66 -15.94
CA GLN A 46 1.07 6.95 -16.46
C GLN A 46 -0.03 6.21 -15.67
N TRP A 47 0.15 4.91 -15.44
CA TRP A 47 -0.74 4.11 -14.60
C TRP A 47 -0.95 4.75 -13.21
N ALA A 48 0.14 5.18 -12.56
CA ALA A 48 0.04 5.81 -11.25
C ALA A 48 -0.76 7.12 -11.28
N LYS A 49 -0.68 7.90 -12.36
CA LYS A 49 -1.48 9.13 -12.55
C LYS A 49 -2.96 8.83 -12.74
N GLU A 50 -3.28 7.83 -13.56
CA GLU A 50 -4.65 7.45 -13.91
C GLU A 50 -5.37 6.65 -12.83
N LEU A 51 -4.62 6.09 -11.87
CA LEU A 51 -5.15 5.25 -10.81
C LEU A 51 -6.26 5.96 -10.03
N LYS A 52 -7.50 5.47 -10.13
CA LYS A 52 -8.67 6.01 -9.44
C LYS A 52 -8.75 5.49 -8.01
N ILE A 53 -8.05 6.17 -7.11
CA ILE A 53 -8.10 5.87 -5.67
C ILE A 53 -9.38 6.47 -5.08
N ARG A 54 -10.04 5.69 -4.23
CA ARG A 54 -11.17 6.14 -3.41
C ARG A 54 -10.93 5.82 -1.94
N SER A 55 -11.46 6.65 -1.06
CA SER A 55 -11.54 6.36 0.37
C SER A 55 -12.76 5.48 0.64
N LEU A 56 -12.58 4.47 1.48
CA LEU A 56 -13.68 3.68 2.02
C LEU A 56 -14.35 4.42 3.18
N ARG A 57 -15.65 4.20 3.33
CA ARG A 57 -16.49 4.74 4.40
C ARG A 57 -16.95 3.62 5.33
N VAL A 58 -17.30 4.00 6.56
CA VAL A 58 -17.93 3.09 7.53
C VAL A 58 -19.19 2.48 6.90
N GLY A 59 -19.37 1.18 7.10
CA GLY A 59 -20.46 0.38 6.52
C GLY A 59 -20.15 -0.22 5.15
N GLU A 60 -19.14 0.27 4.42
CA GLU A 60 -18.76 -0.35 3.14
C GLU A 60 -18.14 -1.74 3.36
N THR A 61 -18.43 -2.66 2.46
CA THR A 61 -17.81 -3.99 2.46
C THR A 61 -16.91 -4.14 1.25
N VAL A 62 -15.71 -4.67 1.47
CA VAL A 62 -14.74 -5.00 0.42
C VAL A 62 -14.40 -6.48 0.47
N GLU A 63 -14.29 -7.09 -0.71
CA GLU A 63 -13.82 -8.46 -0.84
C GLU A 63 -12.30 -8.49 -0.81
N LEU A 64 -11.77 -9.41 -0.01
CA LEU A 64 -10.36 -9.68 0.15
C LEU A 64 -10.01 -11.02 -0.52
N PRO A 65 -8.73 -11.30 -0.78
CA PRO A 65 -8.32 -12.57 -1.37
C PRO A 65 -8.73 -13.74 -0.49
N GLY A 66 -9.13 -14.83 -1.15
CA GLY A 66 -9.65 -16.04 -0.51
C GLY A 66 -11.12 -15.95 -0.12
N GLY A 67 -11.92 -15.07 -0.75
CA GLY A 67 -13.36 -14.95 -0.50
C GLY A 67 -13.72 -14.30 0.84
N ARG A 68 -12.72 -13.75 1.56
CA ARG A 68 -12.93 -13.04 2.82
C ARG A 68 -13.58 -11.70 2.56
N LYS A 69 -14.40 -11.22 3.48
CA LYS A 69 -15.03 -9.90 3.41
C LYS A 69 -14.56 -9.04 4.58
N LEU A 70 -14.24 -7.79 4.31
CA LEU A 70 -13.95 -6.79 5.31
C LEU A 70 -15.07 -5.74 5.28
N THR A 71 -15.83 -5.66 6.37
CA THR A 71 -16.75 -4.55 6.60
C THR A 71 -16.02 -3.45 7.33
N VAL A 72 -15.99 -2.27 6.72
CA VAL A 72 -15.32 -1.09 7.26
C VAL A 72 -16.14 -0.57 8.43
N SER A 73 -15.52 -0.57 9.61
CA SER A 73 -16.07 0.01 10.84
C SER A 73 -15.32 1.27 11.24
N GLU A 74 -15.79 1.97 12.27
CA GLU A 74 -15.11 3.16 12.82
C GLU A 74 -13.67 2.87 13.23
N ARG A 75 -13.31 1.63 13.60
CA ARG A 75 -11.90 1.26 13.87
C ARG A 75 -10.97 1.38 12.65
N HIS A 76 -11.55 1.43 11.46
CA HIS A 76 -10.83 1.45 10.19
C HIS A 76 -10.75 2.86 9.60
N VAL A 77 -11.74 3.71 9.89
CA VAL A 77 -11.85 5.07 9.36
C VAL A 77 -12.23 6.01 10.50
N ILE A 78 -11.27 6.84 10.92
CA ILE A 78 -11.40 7.92 11.89
C ILE A 78 -10.61 9.15 11.38
N ASP A 79 -10.66 10.27 12.09
CA ASP A 79 -9.99 11.52 11.67
C ASP A 79 -8.48 11.35 11.47
N GLU A 80 -7.85 10.46 12.21
CA GLU A 80 -6.42 10.14 12.13
C GLU A 80 -6.11 8.94 11.23
N LYS A 81 -7.11 8.27 10.67
CA LYS A 81 -6.93 7.04 9.90
C LYS A 81 -7.92 6.94 8.75
N ALA A 82 -7.42 6.81 7.53
CA ALA A 82 -8.25 6.54 6.36
C ALA A 82 -7.91 5.18 5.76
N MET A 83 -8.90 4.57 5.10
CA MET A 83 -8.70 3.36 4.33
C MET A 83 -8.94 3.64 2.85
N LEU A 84 -7.97 3.32 2.01
CA LEU A 84 -7.97 3.62 0.59
C LEU A 84 -8.04 2.33 -0.24
N THR A 85 -8.73 2.40 -1.37
CA THR A 85 -8.74 1.32 -2.36
C THR A 85 -8.82 1.88 -3.79
N TRP A 86 -8.73 1.01 -4.79
CA TRP A 86 -8.99 1.32 -6.20
C TRP A 86 -9.66 0.12 -6.89
N PRO A 87 -10.25 0.27 -8.09
CA PRO A 87 -10.86 -0.84 -8.80
C PRO A 87 -9.88 -2.01 -8.99
N ASN A 88 -10.33 -3.24 -8.73
CA ASN A 88 -9.53 -4.47 -8.79
C ASN A 88 -8.36 -4.53 -7.79
N ASN A 89 -8.30 -3.62 -6.82
CA ASN A 89 -7.34 -3.73 -5.74
C ASN A 89 -7.74 -4.89 -4.82
N PRO A 90 -6.88 -5.91 -4.65
CA PRO A 90 -7.21 -7.04 -3.80
C PRO A 90 -7.28 -6.67 -2.32
N VAL A 91 -6.55 -5.66 -1.84
CA VAL A 91 -6.46 -5.35 -0.41
C VAL A 91 -6.41 -3.84 -0.17
N PRO A 92 -7.31 -3.26 0.64
CA PRO A 92 -7.25 -1.84 0.99
C PRO A 92 -5.96 -1.46 1.72
N PHE A 93 -5.57 -0.20 1.57
CA PHE A 93 -4.41 0.39 2.22
C PHE A 93 -4.85 1.30 3.35
N ILE A 94 -4.05 1.37 4.41
CA ILE A 94 -4.30 2.25 5.55
C ILE A 94 -3.40 3.47 5.42
N MET A 95 -4.01 4.62 5.66
CA MET A 95 -3.39 5.93 5.76
C MET A 95 -3.50 6.38 7.21
N LEU A 96 -2.42 6.92 7.77
CA LEU A 96 -2.38 7.50 9.11
C LEU A 96 -2.06 8.99 9.01
N LYS A 97 -2.74 9.80 9.81
CA LYS A 97 -2.40 11.21 9.97
C LYS A 97 -1.28 11.32 11.01
N THR A 98 -0.19 11.93 10.62
CA THR A 98 1.00 12.18 11.45
C THR A 98 1.25 13.68 11.58
N ALA A 99 2.24 14.08 12.37
CA ALA A 99 2.63 15.49 12.50
C ALA A 99 3.02 16.11 11.14
N ASP A 100 3.65 15.32 10.27
CA ASP A 100 4.10 15.72 8.94
C ASP A 100 3.01 15.58 7.85
N GLY A 101 1.78 15.24 8.27
CA GLY A 101 0.65 15.02 7.39
C GLY A 101 0.31 13.54 7.23
N TRP A 102 -0.40 13.20 6.15
CA TRP A 102 -0.84 11.83 5.93
C TRP A 102 0.33 10.94 5.48
N GLN A 103 0.42 9.72 5.98
CA GLN A 103 1.43 8.74 5.60
C GLN A 103 0.82 7.34 5.47
N VAL A 104 1.43 6.47 4.66
CA VAL A 104 0.94 5.11 4.43
C VAL A 104 1.38 4.19 5.56
N ASP A 105 0.43 3.49 6.17
CA ASP A 105 0.72 2.38 7.07
C ASP A 105 1.11 1.14 6.27
N ALA A 106 2.42 0.92 6.17
CA ALA A 106 2.98 -0.19 5.40
C ALA A 106 3.01 -1.52 6.16
N ARG A 107 2.57 -1.60 7.43
CA ARG A 107 2.66 -2.82 8.26
C ARG A 107 2.05 -4.04 7.61
N THR A 108 0.90 -3.89 6.95
CA THR A 108 0.23 -4.99 6.25
C THR A 108 1.02 -5.48 5.04
N ILE A 109 1.67 -4.58 4.30
CA ILE A 109 2.51 -4.92 3.13
C ILE A 109 3.78 -5.63 3.61
N VAL A 110 4.40 -5.12 4.68
CA VAL A 110 5.55 -5.74 5.33
C VAL A 110 5.22 -7.16 5.77
N ALA A 111 4.09 -7.36 6.46
CA ALA A 111 3.63 -8.68 6.90
C ALA A 111 3.41 -9.64 5.72
N ALA A 112 2.75 -9.16 4.65
CA ALA A 112 2.53 -9.96 3.44
C ALA A 112 3.84 -10.38 2.75
N ARG A 113 4.81 -9.46 2.63
CA ARG A 113 6.13 -9.78 2.07
C ARG A 113 6.93 -10.75 2.94
N ARG A 114 6.79 -10.66 4.27
CA ARG A 114 7.41 -11.62 5.19
C ARG A 114 6.84 -13.02 4.98
N ALA A 115 5.51 -13.14 4.96
CA ALA A 115 4.85 -14.41 4.71
C ALA A 115 5.25 -15.01 3.35
N ALA A 116 5.32 -14.20 2.29
CA ALA A 116 5.75 -14.65 0.98
C ALA A 116 7.23 -15.09 0.95
N ALA A 117 8.12 -14.39 1.66
CA ALA A 117 9.54 -14.76 1.76
C ALA A 117 9.73 -16.07 2.54
N GLN A 118 8.95 -16.29 3.61
CA GLN A 118 8.97 -17.54 4.39
C GLN A 118 8.42 -18.72 3.58
N ALA A 119 7.35 -18.52 2.81
CA ALA A 119 6.79 -19.57 1.95
C ALA A 119 7.79 -20.07 0.91
N LYS A 120 8.55 -19.16 0.28
CA LYS A 120 9.61 -19.50 -0.70
C LYS A 120 10.84 -20.20 -0.12
N THR A 121 10.98 -20.22 1.21
CA THR A 121 12.11 -20.89 1.88
C THR A 121 11.79 -22.36 2.21
N ASN A 122 10.52 -22.76 2.10
CA ASN A 122 10.04 -24.11 2.38
C ASN A 122 9.71 -24.93 1.11
N GLU A 123 10.11 -24.43 -0.07
CA GLU A 123 10.13 -25.15 -1.35
C GLU A 123 11.58 -25.54 -1.68
#